data_AF-A0A4Q2XAK3-F1
#
_entry.id   AF-A0A4Q2XAK3-F1
#
_cell.length_a   1.000
_cell.length_b   1.000
_cell.length_c   1.000
_cell.angle_alpha   90.00
_cell.angle_beta   90.00
_cell.angle_gamma   90.00
#
_symmetry.space_group_name_H-M   'P 1'
#
loop_
_entity.id
_entity.type
_entity.pdbx_description
1 polymer ?
#
loop_
_entity_poly.entity_id
_entity_poly.type
_entity_poly.pdbx_seq_one_letter_code
_entity_poly.pdbx_strand_id
1 'polypeptide(L)'
;MKKQSVILFSAVALSLVPAMPLCASGVPKTPEVTQAVVTIGGQVRRPGPVPFRKDLTIYAAVQAAGGATEFGSMRRVKVIRDGNVETHDLTRDDTKSLLLQKNDTIEVPQKTVFGR
;
A
#
# COMPACT_ATOMS: atom_id res chain seq x y z
N MET A 1 -44.05 36.17 61.46
CA MET A 1 -45.27 35.66 60.78
C MET A 1 -45.53 36.50 59.54
N LYS A 2 -45.78 35.85 58.39
CA LYS A 2 -46.25 36.39 57.10
C LYS A 2 -45.22 37.22 56.30
N LYS A 3 -45.10 37.14 54.98
CA LYS A 3 -45.58 36.24 53.91
C LYS A 3 -44.85 36.76 52.66
N GLN A 4 -44.19 35.87 51.92
CA GLN A 4 -44.19 35.73 50.46
C GLN A 4 -43.97 36.96 49.55
N SER A 5 -43.06 36.85 48.58
CA SER A 5 -43.42 36.62 47.16
C SER A 5 -42.29 37.02 46.19
N VAL A 6 -41.88 36.02 45.38
CA VAL A 6 -41.63 36.08 43.91
C VAL A 6 -40.39 36.93 43.52
N ILE A 7 -39.47 36.46 42.67
CA ILE A 7 -39.55 36.62 41.21
C ILE A 7 -38.32 35.99 40.56
N LEU A 8 -38.60 35.13 39.56
CA LEU A 8 -37.80 34.72 38.40
C LEU A 8 -36.58 33.78 38.57
N PHE A 9 -36.89 32.49 38.45
CA PHE A 9 -36.13 31.55 37.62
C PHE A 9 -36.00 32.10 36.19
N SER A 10 -34.80 32.51 35.78
CA SER A 10 -34.42 32.70 34.38
C SER A 10 -33.24 31.77 34.12
N ALA A 11 -33.53 30.58 33.62
CA ALA A 11 -33.39 30.25 32.20
C ALA A 11 -31.90 30.12 31.77
N VAL A 12 -31.39 28.90 32.00
CA VAL A 12 -30.73 28.07 31.00
C VAL A 12 -29.68 28.80 30.13
N ALA A 13 -28.44 28.80 30.61
CA ALA A 13 -27.27 28.90 29.76
C ALA A 13 -27.07 27.54 29.05
N LEU A 14 -27.66 27.37 27.87
CA LEU A 14 -27.39 26.23 26.98
C LEU A 14 -26.77 26.72 25.67
N SER A 15 -25.57 27.25 25.75
CA SER A 15 -24.64 27.21 24.62
C SER A 15 -23.83 25.93 24.72
N LEU A 16 -24.50 24.81 24.45
CA LEU A 16 -23.85 23.53 24.24
C LEU A 16 -23.12 23.60 22.90
N VAL A 17 -21.85 24.02 22.93
CA VAL A 17 -20.91 23.73 21.85
C VAL A 17 -20.43 22.31 22.11
N PRO A 18 -20.90 21.28 21.39
CA PRO A 18 -20.25 19.98 21.51
C PRO A 18 -18.85 20.13 20.91
N ALA A 19 -17.85 20.17 21.78
CA ALA A 19 -16.48 19.91 21.39
C ALA A 19 -16.44 18.49 20.84
N MET A 20 -16.60 18.34 19.52
CA MET A 20 -16.30 17.09 18.84
C MET A 20 -14.80 16.83 19.04
N PRO A 21 -14.41 15.77 19.76
CA PRO A 21 -13.03 15.33 19.68
C PRO A 21 -12.94 14.57 18.36
N LEU A 22 -12.58 15.26 17.27
CA LEU A 22 -12.26 14.55 16.04
C LEU A 22 -10.91 13.88 16.24
N CYS A 23 -11.01 12.66 16.76
CA CYS A 23 -10.09 11.54 16.68
C CYS A 23 -8.73 11.89 16.11
N ALA A 24 -7.73 11.99 17.00
CA ALA A 24 -6.34 11.79 16.62
C ALA A 24 -6.26 10.47 15.84
N SER A 25 -6.09 10.55 14.52
CA SER A 25 -5.71 9.42 13.69
C SER A 25 -4.27 9.06 14.03
N GLY A 26 -4.10 8.44 15.20
CA GLY A 26 -2.91 7.66 15.51
C GLY A 26 -2.86 6.53 14.52
N VAL A 27 -2.20 6.74 13.38
CA VAL A 27 -1.73 5.66 12.53
C VAL A 27 -0.82 4.84 13.45
N PRO A 28 -1.18 3.59 13.83
CA PRO A 28 -0.20 2.75 14.47
C PRO A 28 0.89 2.54 13.42
N LYS A 29 2.02 3.21 13.60
CA LYS A 29 3.29 2.78 13.00
C LYS A 29 3.55 1.42 13.63
N THR A 30 2.99 0.42 12.94
CA THR A 30 3.11 -1.00 13.24
C THR A 30 4.61 -1.25 13.43
N PRO A 31 5.01 -2.05 14.43
CA PRO A 31 6.41 -2.24 14.76
C PRO A 31 7.20 -2.45 13.48
N GLU A 32 8.25 -1.65 13.37
CA GLU A 32 9.39 -1.86 12.48
C GLU A 32 10.06 -3.18 12.89
N VAL A 33 9.32 -4.28 12.76
CA VAL A 33 9.90 -5.56 12.38
C VAL A 33 10.76 -5.20 11.18
N THR A 34 11.98 -5.71 11.10
CA THR A 34 12.79 -5.60 9.89
C THR A 34 11.98 -6.22 8.75
N GLN A 35 11.09 -5.43 8.16
CA GLN A 35 10.13 -5.87 7.18
C GLN A 35 10.99 -6.04 5.96
N ALA A 36 11.25 -7.30 5.61
CA ALA A 36 11.81 -7.58 4.32
C ALA A 36 10.98 -6.80 3.29
N VAL A 37 11.66 -6.10 2.41
CA VAL A 37 11.03 -5.36 1.32
C VAL A 37 11.47 -5.97 0.02
N VAL A 38 10.56 -5.95 -0.94
CA VAL A 38 10.85 -6.24 -2.34
C VAL A 38 10.80 -4.92 -3.07
N THR A 39 11.81 -4.64 -3.87
CA THR A 39 11.84 -3.42 -4.66
C THR A 39 11.20 -3.68 -6.01
N ILE A 40 10.22 -2.87 -6.41
CA ILE A 40 9.56 -3.00 -7.71
C ILE A 40 9.85 -1.76 -8.55
N GLY A 41 10.38 -1.98 -9.75
CA GLY A 41 10.79 -0.91 -10.66
C GLY A 41 10.41 -1.18 -12.12
N GLY A 42 10.76 -0.21 -12.97
CA GLY A 42 10.47 -0.24 -14.40
C GLY A 42 9.09 0.31 -14.75
N GLN A 43 8.44 -0.29 -15.75
CA GLN A 43 7.15 0.14 -16.30
C GLN A 43 5.96 -0.41 -15.52
N VAL A 44 5.89 -0.02 -14.26
CA VAL A 44 4.78 -0.29 -13.35
C VAL A 44 4.09 1.02 -12.97
N ARG A 45 2.82 0.96 -12.57
CA ARG A 45 2.05 2.17 -12.23
C ARG A 45 2.63 2.91 -11.01
N ARG A 46 3.09 2.17 -10.01
CA ARG A 46 3.65 2.71 -8.76
C ARG A 46 4.95 1.98 -8.42
N PRO A 47 6.10 2.40 -8.98
CA PRO A 47 7.38 1.84 -8.61
C PRO A 47 7.72 2.23 -7.16
N GLY A 48 8.42 1.33 -6.46
CA GLY A 48 8.82 1.55 -5.07
C GLY A 48 8.95 0.25 -4.27
N PRO A 49 9.29 0.38 -2.98
CA PRO A 49 9.38 -0.75 -2.07
C PRO A 49 7.98 -1.27 -1.72
N VAL A 50 7.83 -2.59 -1.74
CA VAL A 50 6.62 -3.30 -1.34
C VAL A 50 6.94 -4.21 -0.15
N PRO A 51 6.10 -4.25 0.89
CA PRO A 51 6.32 -5.12 2.04
C PRO A 51 6.31 -6.59 1.61
N PHE A 52 7.39 -7.31 1.92
CA PHE A 52 7.51 -8.74 1.65
C PHE A 52 6.57 -9.54 2.57
N ARG A 53 5.99 -10.60 2.02
CA ARG A 53 5.22 -11.61 2.76
C ARG A 53 5.66 -12.99 2.28
N LYS A 54 5.58 -14.01 3.13
CA LYS A 54 6.03 -15.38 2.77
C LYS A 54 5.25 -15.96 1.57
N ASP A 55 4.00 -15.54 1.40
CA ASP A 55 3.13 -15.98 0.31
C ASP A 55 3.11 -14.97 -0.86
N LEU A 56 4.04 -14.00 -0.88
CA LEU A 56 4.09 -12.98 -1.91
C LEU A 56 4.69 -13.56 -3.19
N THR A 57 3.87 -13.62 -4.24
CA THR A 57 4.30 -14.04 -5.58
C THR A 57 4.79 -12.86 -6.41
N ILE A 58 5.55 -13.14 -7.49
CA ILE A 58 5.94 -12.12 -8.48
C ILE A 58 4.70 -11.38 -9.00
N TYR A 59 3.66 -12.13 -9.35
CA TYR A 59 2.41 -11.56 -9.84
C TYR A 59 1.75 -10.66 -8.79
N ALA A 60 1.60 -11.13 -7.54
CA ALA A 60 0.99 -10.35 -6.47
C ALA A 60 1.77 -9.07 -6.17
N ALA A 61 3.10 -9.11 -6.21
CA ALA A 61 3.96 -7.94 -6.03
C ALA A 61 3.74 -6.89 -7.13
N VAL A 62 3.73 -7.32 -8.41
CA VAL A 62 3.44 -6.41 -9.54
C VAL A 62 2.02 -5.84 -9.43
N GLN A 63 1.04 -6.63 -9.02
CA GLN A 63 -0.32 -6.14 -8.76
C GLN A 63 -0.38 -5.15 -7.59
N ALA A 64 0.42 -5.37 -6.54
CA ALA A 64 0.56 -4.42 -5.44
C ALA A 64 1.16 -3.09 -5.91
N ALA A 65 2.06 -3.09 -6.91
CA ALA A 65 2.53 -1.88 -7.58
C ALA A 65 1.48 -1.22 -8.52
N GLY A 66 0.26 -1.75 -8.58
CA GLY A 66 -0.82 -1.29 -9.47
C GLY A 66 -0.79 -1.93 -10.86
N GLY A 67 -0.01 -2.98 -11.05
CA GLY A 67 0.18 -3.65 -12.33
C GLY A 67 1.21 -2.95 -13.23
N ALA A 68 1.50 -3.60 -14.36
CA ALA A 68 2.29 -2.99 -15.43
C ALA A 68 1.53 -1.82 -16.07
N THR A 69 2.28 -0.82 -16.55
CA THR A 69 1.71 0.25 -17.39
C THR A 69 1.33 -0.28 -18.77
N GLU A 70 0.65 0.53 -19.57
CA GLU A 70 0.35 0.20 -20.98
C GLU A 70 1.62 -0.12 -21.80
N PHE A 71 2.75 0.49 -21.43
CA PHE A 71 4.07 0.28 -22.01
C PHE A 71 4.90 -0.79 -21.31
N GLY A 72 4.41 -1.40 -20.23
CA GLY A 72 5.14 -2.44 -19.48
C GLY A 72 4.95 -3.84 -20.06
N SER A 73 6.05 -4.60 -20.19
CA SER A 73 6.02 -5.97 -20.71
C SER A 73 5.98 -7.00 -19.58
N MET A 74 4.82 -7.65 -19.41
CA MET A 74 4.65 -8.78 -18.49
C MET A 74 5.31 -10.07 -18.99
N ARG A 75 5.77 -10.12 -20.25
CA ARG A 75 6.37 -11.32 -20.87
C ARG A 75 7.84 -11.53 -20.51
N ARG A 76 8.51 -10.48 -20.04
CA ARG A 76 9.96 -10.49 -19.75
C ARG A 76 10.25 -9.81 -18.43
N VAL A 77 9.49 -10.14 -17.39
CA VAL A 77 9.73 -9.56 -16.07
C VAL A 77 11.04 -10.09 -15.52
N LYS A 78 11.93 -9.20 -15.11
CA LYS A 78 13.22 -9.57 -14.55
C LYS A 78 13.11 -9.62 -13.04
N VAL A 79 13.60 -10.69 -12.45
CA VAL A 79 13.77 -10.84 -11.01
C VAL A 79 15.26 -10.90 -10.73
N ILE A 80 15.72 -10.00 -9.88
CA ILE A 80 17.11 -9.88 -9.49
C ILE A 80 17.22 -10.41 -8.06
N ARG A 81 17.97 -11.49 -7.88
CA ARG A 81 18.19 -12.17 -6.60
C ARG A 81 19.67 -12.45 -6.42
N ASP A 82 20.27 -11.88 -5.37
CA ASP A 82 21.71 -12.02 -5.06
C ASP A 82 22.64 -11.73 -6.25
N GLY A 83 22.24 -10.79 -7.13
CA GLY A 83 22.99 -10.43 -8.34
C GLY A 83 22.70 -11.28 -9.58
N ASN A 84 21.94 -12.37 -9.45
CA ASN A 84 21.45 -13.15 -10.59
C ASN A 84 20.17 -12.54 -11.15
N VAL A 85 20.09 -12.44 -12.48
CA VAL A 85 18.91 -11.90 -13.17
C VAL A 85 18.17 -13.05 -13.86
N GLU A 86 16.99 -13.36 -13.36
CA GLU A 86 16.09 -14.34 -13.95
C GLU A 86 14.98 -13.62 -14.74
N THR A 87 14.68 -14.09 -15.95
CA THR A 87 13.58 -13.53 -16.76
C THR A 87 12.40 -14.49 -16.79
N HIS A 88 11.25 -13.98 -16.41
CA HIS A 88 10.02 -14.74 -16.20
C HIS A 88 8.88 -14.17 -17.03
N ASP A 89 8.12 -15.04 -17.71
CA ASP A 89 6.93 -14.67 -18.48
C ASP A 89 5.68 -14.80 -17.61
N LEU A 90 5.20 -13.69 -17.06
CA LEU A 90 4.02 -13.64 -16.19
C LEU A 90 2.70 -13.79 -16.95
N THR A 91 2.71 -13.93 -18.27
CA THR A 91 1.50 -14.29 -19.02
C THR A 91 1.14 -15.76 -18.85
N ARG A 92 2.13 -16.61 -18.54
CA ARG A 92 1.95 -18.03 -18.27
C ARG A 92 1.54 -18.25 -16.81
N ASP A 93 0.62 -19.18 -16.57
CA ASP A 93 0.11 -19.45 -15.21
C ASP A 93 1.18 -20.09 -14.31
N ASP A 94 2.05 -20.93 -14.87
CA ASP A 94 3.15 -21.60 -14.15
C ASP A 94 4.07 -20.61 -13.43
N THR A 95 4.30 -19.44 -14.04
CA THR A 95 5.26 -18.44 -13.60
C THR A 95 4.64 -17.43 -12.62
N LYS A 96 3.32 -17.27 -12.60
CA LYS A 96 2.61 -16.38 -11.67
C LYS A 96 2.70 -16.83 -10.22
N SER A 97 2.84 -18.14 -10.00
CA SER A 97 2.90 -18.74 -8.67
C SER A 97 4.32 -18.76 -8.07
N LEU A 98 5.32 -18.22 -8.78
CA LEU A 98 6.67 -18.13 -8.24
C LEU A 98 6.71 -17.19 -7.02
N LEU A 99 7.17 -17.75 -5.91
CA LEU A 99 7.35 -17.02 -4.65
C LEU A 99 8.58 -16.14 -4.74
N LEU A 100 8.41 -14.90 -4.29
CA LEU A 100 9.53 -13.98 -4.10
C LEU A 100 10.27 -14.32 -2.82
N GLN A 101 11.49 -13.82 -2.74
CA GLN A 101 12.30 -13.84 -1.55
C GLN A 101 12.50 -12.42 -1.02
N LYS A 102 12.91 -12.35 0.25
CA LYS A 102 13.36 -11.11 0.87
C LYS A 102 14.49 -10.49 0.03
N ASN A 103 14.45 -9.17 -0.15
CA ASN A 103 15.43 -8.41 -0.92
C ASN A 103 15.45 -8.68 -2.44
N ASP A 104 14.49 -9.45 -2.97
CA ASP A 104 14.33 -9.55 -4.43
C ASP A 104 14.03 -8.16 -5.01
N THR A 105 14.56 -7.90 -6.20
CA THR A 105 14.22 -6.72 -6.98
C THR A 105 13.54 -7.14 -8.27
N ILE A 106 12.35 -6.62 -8.51
CA ILE A 106 11.55 -6.90 -9.70
C ILE A 106 11.65 -5.70 -10.63
N GLU A 107 12.04 -5.94 -11.86
CA GLU A 107 12.09 -4.93 -12.90
C GLU A 107 11.18 -5.34 -14.06
N VAL A 108 10.18 -4.51 -14.34
CA VAL A 108 9.29 -4.69 -15.49
C VAL A 108 9.85 -3.87 -16.66
N PRO A 109 10.39 -4.51 -17.71
CA PRO A 109 10.94 -3.77 -18.84
C PRO A 109 9.84 -3.13 -19.68
N GLN A 110 10.24 -2.16 -20.50
CA GLN A 110 9.35 -1.59 -21.51
C GLN A 110 9.04 -2.63 -22.60
N LYS A 111 7.83 -2.57 -23.15
CA LYS A 111 7.48 -3.24 -24.39
C LYS A 111 8.35 -2.64 -25.49
N THR A 112 9.31 -3.43 -25.96
CA THR A 112 10.08 -3.06 -27.14
C THR A 112 9.14 -3.04 -28.34
N VAL A 113 8.79 -1.85 -28.83
CA VAL A 113 7.93 -1.65 -30.01
C VAL A 113 8.70 -1.95 -31.32
N PHE A 114 10.03 -1.98 -31.25
CA PHE A 114 10.92 -2.28 -32.37
C PHE A 114 11.68 -3.60 -32.11
N GLY A 115 11.09 -4.73 -32.50
CA GLY A 115 11.79 -6.01 -32.43
C GLY A 115 10.91 -7.16 -32.91
N ARG A 116 11.15 -7.56 -34.16
CA ARG A 116 10.69 -8.81 -34.76
C ARG A 116 11.16 -10.02 -33.97
#